data_AF-A0A671NHD8-F1
#
_entry.id   AF-A0A671NHD8-F1
#
_cell.length_a   1.000
_cell.length_b   1.000
_cell.length_c   1.000
_cell.angle_alpha   90.00
_cell.angle_beta   90.00
_cell.angle_gamma   90.00
#
_symmetry.space_group_name_H-M   'P 1'
#
loop_
_entity.id
_entity.type
_entity.pdbx_description
1 polymer ?
#
loop_
_entity_poly.entity_id
_entity_poly.type
_entity_poly.pdbx_seq_one_letter_code
_entity_poly.pdbx_strand_id
1 'polypeptide(L)'
;FSWIYTLTLIPHFLTVTQSPSVKTVESGQSVTVTCTTSLNVGNWCNGKYCLSWYLKKPGDAPKLFIYQGDIRYSSTPSRFTQNEDSREYYCFCDLGGNRFTQ
;
A
#
# COMPACT_ATOMS: atom_id res chain seq x y z
N PHE A 1 7.19 7.45 -36.50
CA PHE A 1 5.99 7.73 -35.70
C PHE A 1 6.41 7.87 -34.24
N SER A 2 6.83 9.07 -33.87
CA SER A 2 7.33 9.40 -32.53
C SER A 2 6.13 9.77 -31.67
N TRP A 3 5.73 8.88 -30.75
CA TRP A 3 4.75 9.21 -29.72
C TRP A 3 5.50 9.95 -28.61
N ILE A 4 5.62 11.26 -28.77
CA ILE A 4 6.05 12.13 -27.67
C ILE A 4 4.82 12.25 -26.77
N TYR A 5 4.73 11.41 -25.75
CA TYR A 5 3.81 11.65 -24.65
C TYR A 5 4.35 12.86 -23.89
N THR A 6 3.85 14.05 -24.23
CA THR A 6 4.04 15.23 -23.38
C THR A 6 3.37 14.95 -22.05
N LEU A 7 4.13 14.44 -21.09
CA LEU A 7 3.74 14.35 -19.69
C LEU A 7 3.68 15.78 -19.18
N THR A 8 2.50 16.39 -19.20
CA THR A 8 2.22 17.56 -18.37
C THR A 8 2.48 17.16 -16.92
N LEU A 9 3.64 17.56 -16.39
CA LEU A 9 3.91 17.57 -14.96
C LEU A 9 2.90 18.52 -14.34
N ILE A 10 1.77 17.99 -13.87
CA ILE A 10 0.90 18.71 -12.94
C ILE A 10 1.47 18.39 -11.57
N PRO A 11 2.22 19.30 -10.92
CA PRO A 11 2.98 18.99 -9.70
C PRO A 11 2.10 18.89 -8.45
N HIS A 12 0.79 18.66 -8.59
CA HIS A 12 -0.18 18.77 -7.50
C HIS A 12 -1.08 17.54 -7.29
N PHE A 13 -0.90 16.45 -8.03
CA PHE A 13 -1.64 15.22 -7.74
C PHE A 13 -0.86 14.32 -6.77
N LEU A 14 -1.55 13.85 -5.73
CA LEU A 14 -1.04 12.83 -4.84
C LEU A 14 -0.85 11.53 -5.64
N THR A 15 0.37 11.00 -5.64
CA THR A 15 0.67 9.67 -6.18
C THR A 15 1.11 8.75 -5.05
N VAL A 16 0.75 7.48 -5.18
CA VAL A 16 1.10 6.41 -4.23
C VAL A 16 1.88 5.37 -5.02
N THR A 17 3.06 4.99 -4.54
CA THR A 17 3.90 3.97 -5.19
C THR A 17 4.31 2.93 -4.17
N GLN A 18 4.18 1.65 -4.51
CA GLN A 18 4.63 0.53 -3.70
C GLN A 18 5.87 -0.12 -4.30
N SER A 19 6.78 -0.55 -3.45
CA SER A 19 7.97 -1.32 -3.84
C SER A 19 8.32 -2.35 -2.77
N PRO A 20 8.85 -3.53 -3.16
CA PRO A 20 8.93 -4.05 -4.53
C PRO A 20 7.57 -4.53 -5.05
N SER A 21 7.35 -4.51 -6.38
CA SER A 21 6.09 -4.96 -7.00
C SER A 21 5.84 -6.46 -6.85
N VAL A 22 6.91 -7.27 -6.84
CA VAL A 22 6.87 -8.71 -6.57
C VAL A 22 8.13 -9.06 -5.79
N LYS A 23 7.99 -9.88 -4.75
CA LYS A 23 9.14 -10.42 -4.01
C LYS A 23 8.85 -11.82 -3.52
N THR A 24 9.69 -12.76 -3.96
CA THR A 24 9.72 -14.12 -3.44
C THR A 24 10.56 -14.12 -2.17
N VAL A 25 10.07 -14.81 -1.13
CA VAL A 25 10.71 -14.82 0.19
C VAL A 25 10.78 -16.26 0.68
N GLU A 26 11.94 -16.67 1.17
CA GLU A 26 12.13 -18.01 1.71
C GLU A 26 11.50 -18.14 3.11
N SER A 27 11.19 -19.37 3.51
CA SER A 27 10.62 -19.64 4.83
C SER A 27 11.56 -19.15 5.94
N GLY A 28 11.03 -18.34 6.86
CA GLY A 28 11.80 -17.77 7.97
C GLY A 28 12.47 -16.42 7.66
N GLN A 29 12.40 -15.92 6.43
CA GLN A 29 12.85 -14.58 6.09
C GLN A 29 11.73 -13.54 6.25
N SER A 30 12.12 -12.31 6.57
CA SER A 30 11.21 -11.18 6.66
C SER A 30 11.13 -10.41 5.34
N VAL A 31 9.95 -9.87 5.05
CA VAL A 31 9.71 -9.01 3.90
C VAL A 31 9.41 -7.60 4.35
N THR A 32 10.07 -6.64 3.71
CA THR A 32 9.76 -5.22 3.85
C THR A 32 9.11 -4.75 2.55
N VAL A 33 7.92 -4.20 2.67
CA VAL A 33 7.20 -3.55 1.57
C VAL A 33 7.07 -2.07 1.92
N THR A 34 7.47 -1.21 0.99
CA THR A 34 7.50 0.24 1.16
C THR A 34 6.36 0.85 0.36
N CYS A 35 5.67 1.81 0.96
CA CYS A 35 4.70 2.66 0.28
C CYS A 35 5.13 4.12 0.39
N THR A 36 5.41 4.73 -0.76
CA THR A 36 5.87 6.11 -0.87
C THR A 36 4.74 6.95 -1.44
N THR A 37 4.53 8.12 -0.85
CA THR A 37 3.58 9.13 -1.33
C THR A 37 4.34 10.33 -1.86
N SER A 38 3.85 10.98 -2.93
CA SER A 38 4.50 12.18 -3.47
C SER A 38 4.45 13.39 -2.54
N LEU A 39 3.51 13.39 -1.59
CA LEU A 39 3.28 14.46 -0.62
C LEU A 39 3.35 13.92 0.80
N ASN A 40 3.74 14.77 1.76
CA ASN A 40 3.70 14.39 3.17
C ASN A 40 2.25 14.38 3.69
N VAL A 41 1.67 13.19 3.76
CA VAL A 41 0.30 12.94 4.23
C VAL A 41 0.22 12.56 5.72
N GLY A 42 1.30 12.77 6.48
CA GLY A 42 1.42 12.30 7.86
C GLY A 42 0.55 13.03 8.89
N ASN A 43 0.04 14.21 8.55
CA ASN A 43 -0.75 15.04 9.47
C ASN A 43 -2.12 15.43 8.93
N TRP A 44 -2.48 14.96 7.74
CA TRP A 44 -3.68 15.42 7.04
C TRP A 44 -4.96 14.76 7.57
N CYS A 45 -4.84 13.60 8.23
CA CYS A 45 -5.97 12.88 8.81
C CYS A 45 -6.08 13.17 10.30
N ASN A 46 -6.38 14.41 10.68
CA ASN A 46 -6.52 14.84 12.08
C ASN A 46 -5.27 14.55 12.92
N GLY A 47 -4.08 14.88 12.39
CA GLY A 47 -2.79 14.58 13.06
C GLY A 47 -2.37 13.11 13.00
N LYS A 48 -2.95 12.33 12.09
CA LYS A 48 -2.57 10.93 11.80
C LYS A 48 -2.18 10.78 10.33
N TYR A 49 -1.43 9.72 10.04
CA TYR A 49 -1.11 9.32 8.68
C TYR A 49 -2.38 8.90 7.95
N CYS A 50 -2.58 9.44 6.76
CA CYS A 50 -3.67 9.03 5.88
C CYS A 50 -3.34 7.76 5.08
N LEU A 51 -2.65 6.78 5.68
CA LEU A 51 -2.17 5.59 4.99
C LEU A 51 -2.79 4.33 5.58
N SER A 52 -3.30 3.46 4.70
CA SER A 52 -3.86 2.17 5.06
C SER A 52 -3.28 1.08 4.17
N TRP A 53 -2.98 -0.07 4.78
CA TRP A 53 -2.55 -1.28 4.09
C TRP A 53 -3.64 -2.34 4.14
N TYR A 54 -3.83 -3.00 3.00
CA TYR A 54 -4.75 -4.11 2.84
C TYR A 54 -3.96 -5.33 2.40
N LEU A 55 -4.38 -6.47 2.91
CA LEU A 55 -3.90 -7.78 2.51
C LEU A 55 -5.01 -8.49 1.75
N LYS A 56 -4.71 -8.94 0.54
CA LYS A 56 -5.59 -9.78 -0.25
C LYS A 56 -4.96 -11.16 -0.39
N LYS A 57 -5.74 -12.18 -0.04
CA LYS A 57 -5.39 -13.57 -0.35
C LYS A 57 -6.02 -13.94 -1.71
N PRO A 58 -5.42 -14.87 -2.47
CA PRO A 58 -6.01 -15.39 -3.68
C PRO A 58 -7.43 -15.92 -3.40
N GLY A 59 -8.42 -15.41 -4.13
CA GLY A 59 -9.82 -15.79 -3.95
C GLY A 59 -10.59 -15.07 -2.83
N ASP A 60 -9.93 -14.27 -1.98
CA ASP A 60 -10.57 -13.50 -0.90
C ASP A 60 -10.70 -12.02 -1.26
N ALA A 61 -11.65 -11.33 -0.62
CA ALA A 61 -11.72 -9.88 -0.63
C ALA A 61 -10.53 -9.25 0.13
N PRO A 62 -10.04 -8.06 -0.29
CA PRO A 62 -9.02 -7.31 0.45
C PRO A 62 -9.48 -7.04 1.89
N LYS A 63 -8.65 -7.41 2.86
CA LYS A 63 -8.89 -7.19 4.29
C LYS A 63 -7.92 -6.14 4.82
N LEU A 64 -8.40 -5.27 5.69
CA LEU A 64 -7.56 -4.24 6.31
C LEU A 64 -6.50 -4.89 7.20
N PHE A 65 -5.24 -4.53 6.99
CA PHE A 65 -4.08 -5.10 7.66
C PHE A 65 -3.44 -4.09 8.63
N ILE A 66 -3.18 -2.86 8.15
CA ILE A 66 -2.68 -1.71 8.94
C ILE A 66 -3.49 -0.47 8.54
N TYR A 67 -3.78 0.41 9.49
CA TYR A 67 -4.42 1.70 9.25
C TYR A 67 -3.68 2.80 10.01
N GLN A 68 -3.91 4.06 9.61
CA GLN A 68 -3.22 5.23 10.19
C GLN A 68 -1.68 5.14 10.13
N GLY A 69 -1.14 4.43 9.15
CA GLY A 69 0.30 4.26 8.91
C GLY A 69 0.97 3.16 9.75
N ASP A 70 0.61 3.04 11.02
CA ASP A 70 1.32 2.15 11.97
C ASP A 70 0.39 1.27 12.84
N ILE A 71 -0.93 1.51 12.83
CA ILE A 71 -1.85 0.77 13.68
C ILE A 71 -2.28 -0.53 13.00
N ARG A 72 -1.84 -1.65 13.56
CA ARG A 72 -2.20 -2.98 13.09
C ARG A 72 -3.67 -3.29 13.40
N TYR A 73 -4.40 -3.77 12.40
CA TYR A 73 -5.78 -4.23 12.60
C TYR A 73 -5.81 -5.53 13.40
N SER A 74 -6.66 -5.63 14.43
CA SER A 74 -6.65 -6.71 15.44
C SER A 74 -6.92 -8.11 14.88
N SER A 75 -7.69 -8.21 13.80
CA SER A 75 -7.99 -9.49 13.14
C SER A 75 -6.87 -9.98 12.21
N THR A 76 -5.74 -9.28 12.17
CA THR A 76 -4.59 -9.64 11.34
C THR A 76 -3.76 -10.73 12.03
N PRO A 77 -3.57 -11.92 11.41
CA PRO A 77 -2.75 -13.00 11.98
C PRO A 77 -1.28 -12.58 12.15
N SER A 78 -0.67 -12.89 13.30
CA SER A 78 0.77 -12.64 13.56
C SER A 78 1.68 -13.56 12.74
N ARG A 79 1.17 -14.73 12.38
CA ARG A 79 1.87 -15.73 11.60
C ARG A 79 0.98 -16.25 10.49
N PHE A 80 1.57 -16.34 9.33
CA PHE A 80 0.96 -16.86 8.13
C PHE A 80 1.55 -18.24 7.86
N THR A 81 0.70 -19.24 7.68
CA THR A 81 1.12 -20.60 7.31
C THR A 81 1.54 -20.65 5.85
N GLN A 82 2.58 -21.44 5.59
CA GLN A 82 3.32 -21.49 4.32
C GLN A 82 2.49 -21.97 3.12
N ASN A 83 1.32 -22.58 3.35
CA ASN A 83 0.43 -23.07 2.28
C ASN A 83 -0.32 -21.97 1.52
N GLU A 84 -0.21 -20.70 1.91
CA GLU A 84 -0.80 -19.57 1.18
C GLU A 84 0.29 -18.95 0.27
N ASP A 85 0.53 -19.60 -0.88
CA ASP A 85 1.66 -19.36 -1.82
C ASP A 85 1.67 -18.00 -2.54
N SER A 86 0.64 -17.18 -2.38
CA SER A 86 0.67 -15.79 -2.87
C SER A 86 -0.18 -14.89 -2.00
N ARG A 87 0.31 -13.68 -1.76
CA ARG A 87 -0.41 -12.61 -1.04
C ARG A 87 -0.13 -11.30 -1.75
N GLU A 88 -1.17 -10.54 -1.96
CA GLU A 88 -1.07 -9.20 -2.55
C GLU A 88 -1.28 -8.18 -1.44
N TYR A 89 -0.30 -7.30 -1.25
CA TYR A 89 -0.41 -6.18 -0.32
C TYR A 89 -0.72 -4.92 -1.10
N TYR A 90 -1.67 -4.12 -0.64
CA TYR A 90 -2.05 -2.88 -1.29
C TYR A 90 -1.96 -1.74 -0.29
N CYS A 91 -1.25 -0.68 -0.64
CA CYS A 91 -1.30 0.56 0.14
C CYS A 91 -2.25 1.56 -0.52
N PHE A 92 -2.98 2.26 0.32
CA PHE A 92 -3.91 3.31 -0.06
C PHE A 92 -3.66 4.54 0.78
N CYS A 93 -3.79 5.70 0.13
CA CYS A 93 -3.84 6.97 0.82
C CYS A 93 -5.24 7.57 0.71
N ASP A 94 -5.89 7.82 1.84
CA ASP A 94 -7.25 8.34 1.92
C ASP A 94 -7.23 9.80 2.40
N LEU A 95 -7.40 10.75 1.46
CA LEU A 95 -7.41 12.18 1.75
C LEU A 95 -8.82 12.76 1.57
N GLY A 96 -9.57 12.88 2.67
CA GLY A 96 -10.83 13.64 2.68
C GLY A 96 -11.87 13.20 1.63
N GLY A 97 -11.95 11.90 1.34
CA GLY A 97 -12.87 11.33 0.34
C GLY A 97 -12.21 10.93 -0.99
N ASN A 98 -10.95 11.29 -1.21
CA ASN A 98 -10.18 10.83 -2.36
C ASN A 98 -9.27 9.66 -1.96
N ARG A 99 -9.44 8.52 -2.63
CA ARG A 99 -8.65 7.31 -2.41
C ARG A 99 -7.62 7.14 -3.52
N PHE A 100 -6.34 7.18 -3.16
CA PHE A 100 -5.22 7.04 -4.06
C PHE A 100 -4.50 5.70 -3.84
N THR A 101 -4.07 5.06 -4.91
CA THR A 101 -3.35 3.77 -4.90
C THR A 101 -2.38 3.72 -6.08
N GLN A 102 -1.49 2.72 -6.08
CA GLN A 102 -0.53 2.48 -7.17
C GLN A 102 -1.20 1.82 -8.36
#